data_AF-A0A1K1QTU8-F1
#
_entry.id   AF-A0A1K1QTU8-F1
#
_cell.length_a   1.000
_cell.length_b   1.000
_cell.length_c   1.000
_cell.angle_alpha   90.00
_cell.angle_beta   90.00
_cell.angle_gamma   90.00
#
_symmetry.space_group_name_H-M   'P 1'
#
loop_
_entity.id
_entity.type
_entity.pdbx_description
1 polymer ?
#
loop_
_entity_poly.entity_id
_entity_poly.type
_entity_poly.pdbx_seq_one_letter_code
_entity_poly.pdbx_strand_id
1 'polypeptide(L)'
;MILKAKIYIVLAAFMAIGSLIVGLLSRYIKNFSLYKKKALWYLAIMVLVFAVISSIPFLFTHQNSMSQYIFYEVWFLGLGIVHCNLMYTRFWGSDDSFGSELAFIVAIWLFGGIGFILIQHLFAKGEFSFYPLLTCMFAFALPTFVYKTFEKMMAIPAKIFKWWQYPAYQELPEVNEDDMRDLIVIGFELEKKVTDHDRTYFRARTPIKMDLGDLFYHFINDYNDRYPNTPIDVVDANGQPYGWVFHLKSKWAFTAKTLDPDKPVFMNGMQENSVIICNRIIIN
;
A
#
# COMPACT_ATOMS: atom_id res chain seq x y z
N MET A 1 -13.73 40.16 -26.54
CA MET A 1 -12.52 39.83 -27.33
C MET A 1 -11.47 39.09 -26.49
N ILE A 2 -11.09 39.62 -25.32
CA ILE A 2 -10.07 39.03 -24.43
C ILE A 2 -10.39 37.59 -23.96
N LEU A 3 -11.66 37.28 -23.63
CA LEU A 3 -12.05 35.94 -23.15
C LEU A 3 -11.92 34.85 -24.23
N LYS A 4 -12.28 35.16 -25.48
CA LYS A 4 -12.15 34.22 -26.62
C LYS A 4 -10.68 33.90 -26.90
N ALA A 5 -9.79 34.91 -26.85
CA ALA A 5 -8.35 34.71 -27.01
C ALA A 5 -7.76 33.78 -25.94
N LYS A 6 -8.20 33.88 -24.68
CA LYS A 6 -7.76 33.00 -23.59
C LYS A 6 -8.08 31.53 -23.85
N ILE A 7 -9.27 31.22 -24.38
CA ILE A 7 -9.67 29.83 -24.68
C ILE A 7 -8.76 29.23 -25.74
N TYR A 8 -8.52 29.93 -26.85
CA TYR A 8 -7.64 29.41 -27.90
C TYR A 8 -6.21 29.19 -27.42
N ILE A 9 -5.70 30.04 -26.53
CA ILE A 9 -4.38 29.85 -25.90
C ILE A 9 -4.36 28.56 -25.06
N VAL A 10 -5.39 28.31 -24.24
CA VAL A 10 -5.49 27.08 -23.43
C VAL A 10 -5.57 25.85 -24.33
N LEU A 11 -6.39 25.88 -25.39
CA LEU A 11 -6.51 24.77 -26.33
C LEU A 11 -5.19 24.49 -27.06
N ALA A 12 -4.48 25.55 -27.48
CA ALA A 12 -3.17 25.42 -28.11
C ALA A 12 -2.12 24.86 -27.15
N ALA A 13 -2.12 25.29 -25.88
CA ALA A 13 -1.24 24.76 -24.85
C ALA A 13 -1.52 23.27 -24.58
N PHE A 14 -2.79 22.87 -24.45
CA PHE A 14 -3.17 21.47 -24.26
C PHE A 14 -2.72 20.60 -25.43
N MET A 15 -2.92 21.08 -26.66
CA MET A 15 -2.50 20.37 -27.87
C MET A 15 -0.97 20.25 -27.96
N ALA A 16 -0.22 21.33 -27.67
CA ALA A 16 1.24 21.33 -27.70
C ALA A 16 1.83 20.39 -26.63
N ILE A 17 1.39 20.52 -25.37
CA ILE A 17 1.87 19.68 -24.26
C ILE A 17 1.47 18.22 -24.49
N GLY A 18 0.24 17.95 -24.92
CA GLY A 18 -0.22 16.60 -25.21
C GLY A 18 0.60 15.95 -26.32
N SER A 19 0.90 16.69 -27.40
CA SER A 19 1.72 16.21 -28.50
C SER A 19 3.16 15.91 -28.07
N LEU A 20 3.73 16.74 -27.20
CA LEU A 20 5.05 16.52 -26.61
C LEU A 20 5.08 15.23 -25.78
N ILE A 21 4.10 15.03 -24.90
CA ILE A 21 3.99 13.82 -24.07
C ILE A 21 3.90 12.57 -24.96
N VAL A 22 3.00 12.58 -25.95
CA VAL A 22 2.86 11.45 -26.90
C VAL A 22 4.16 11.19 -27.67
N GLY A 23 4.90 12.24 -28.04
CA GLY A 23 6.22 12.10 -28.65
C GLY A 23 7.23 11.40 -27.72
N LEU A 24 7.22 11.75 -26.44
CA LEU A 24 8.11 11.19 -25.42
C LEU A 24 7.74 9.76 -25.01
N LEU A 25 6.49 9.33 -25.17
CA LEU A 25 6.05 7.95 -24.87
C LEU A 25 6.92 6.88 -25.54
N SER A 26 7.40 7.16 -26.76
CA SER A 26 8.30 6.26 -27.50
C SER A 26 9.63 5.97 -26.79
N ARG A 27 10.04 6.82 -25.85
CA ARG A 27 11.26 6.63 -25.04
C ARG A 27 11.05 5.74 -23.83
N TYR A 28 9.81 5.67 -23.31
CA TYR A 28 9.48 4.96 -22.08
C TYR A 28 8.87 3.58 -22.32
N ILE A 29 8.33 3.34 -23.52
CA ILE A 29 7.63 2.10 -23.85
C ILE A 29 8.49 1.28 -24.82
N LYS A 30 8.86 0.07 -24.40
CA LYS A 30 9.53 -0.90 -25.27
C LYS A 30 8.60 -1.25 -26.44
N ASN A 31 9.13 -1.29 -27.65
CA ASN A 31 8.38 -1.62 -28.87
C ASN A 31 7.12 -0.75 -29.10
N PHE A 32 7.13 0.53 -28.67
CA PHE A 32 6.00 1.44 -28.87
C PHE A 32 5.53 1.55 -30.32
N SER A 33 6.43 1.34 -31.29
CA SER A 33 6.11 1.33 -32.72
C SER A 33 4.97 0.36 -33.08
N LEU A 34 4.83 -0.76 -32.36
CA LEU A 34 3.76 -1.74 -32.54
C LEU A 34 2.39 -1.20 -32.14
N TYR A 35 2.36 -0.36 -31.10
CA TYR A 35 1.12 0.17 -30.52
C TYR A 35 0.78 1.58 -31.01
N LYS A 36 1.76 2.32 -31.55
CA LYS A 36 1.65 3.75 -31.90
C LYS A 36 0.38 4.08 -32.67
N LYS A 37 0.08 3.34 -33.75
CA LYS A 37 -1.12 3.59 -34.58
C LYS A 37 -2.41 3.36 -33.78
N LYS A 38 -2.47 2.28 -32.99
CA LYS A 38 -3.63 1.97 -32.14
C LYS A 38 -3.82 3.02 -31.04
N ALA A 39 -2.72 3.47 -30.43
CA ALA A 39 -2.73 4.47 -29.37
C ALA A 39 -3.21 5.84 -29.88
N LEU A 40 -2.76 6.27 -31.07
CA LEU A 40 -3.23 7.51 -31.69
C LEU A 40 -4.72 7.45 -32.06
N TRP A 41 -5.18 6.33 -32.62
CA TRP A 41 -6.61 6.14 -32.89
C TRP A 41 -7.44 6.13 -31.61
N TYR A 42 -6.97 5.44 -30.58
CA TYR A 42 -7.61 5.42 -29.27
C TYR A 42 -7.71 6.83 -28.69
N LEU A 43 -6.63 7.62 -28.75
CA LEU A 43 -6.61 9.00 -28.29
C LEU A 43 -7.64 9.85 -29.06
N ALA A 44 -7.71 9.74 -30.38
CA ALA A 44 -8.70 10.45 -31.19
C ALA A 44 -10.14 10.07 -30.83
N ILE A 45 -10.39 8.78 -30.58
CA ILE A 45 -11.70 8.28 -30.11
C ILE A 45 -12.01 8.87 -28.72
N MET A 46 -11.04 8.92 -27.81
CA MET A 46 -11.23 9.48 -26.47
C MET A 46 -11.59 10.97 -26.52
N VAL A 47 -11.05 11.74 -27.46
CA VAL A 47 -11.46 13.15 -27.70
C VAL A 47 -12.96 13.22 -28.00
N LEU A 48 -13.43 12.38 -28.93
CA LEU A 48 -14.84 12.34 -29.32
C LEU A 48 -15.73 11.88 -28.16
N VAL A 49 -15.32 10.83 -27.45
CA VAL A 49 -16.06 10.30 -26.30
C VAL A 49 -16.19 11.34 -25.18
N PHE A 50 -15.11 12.06 -24.85
CA PHE A 50 -15.14 13.13 -23.85
C PHE A 50 -16.05 14.28 -24.28
N ALA A 51 -16.02 14.67 -25.55
CA ALA A 51 -16.92 15.67 -26.11
C ALA A 51 -18.40 15.22 -26.01
N VAL A 52 -18.69 13.97 -26.38
CA VAL A 52 -20.05 13.40 -26.29
C VAL A 52 -20.53 13.40 -24.84
N ILE A 53 -19.75 12.85 -23.90
CA ILE A 53 -20.11 12.82 -22.48
C ILE A 53 -20.34 14.24 -21.94
N SER A 54 -19.49 15.20 -22.32
CA SER A 54 -19.63 16.60 -21.93
C SER A 54 -20.97 17.20 -22.36
N SER A 55 -21.48 16.80 -23.54
CA SER A 55 -22.71 17.36 -24.12
C SER A 55 -23.99 16.83 -23.47
N ILE A 56 -23.98 15.58 -22.99
CA ILE A 56 -25.19 14.86 -22.53
C ILE A 56 -25.93 15.60 -21.38
N PRO A 57 -25.28 16.10 -20.32
CA PRO A 57 -25.98 16.75 -19.22
C PRO A 57 -26.79 17.99 -19.60
N PHE A 58 -26.45 18.67 -20.70
CA PHE A 58 -27.24 19.82 -21.16
C PHE A 58 -28.68 19.45 -21.55
N LEU A 59 -28.98 18.16 -21.75
CA LEU A 59 -30.32 17.69 -22.09
C LEU A 59 -31.26 17.57 -20.89
N PHE A 60 -30.76 17.42 -19.65
CA PHE A 60 -31.61 17.09 -18.49
C PHE A 60 -31.19 17.70 -17.15
N THR A 61 -29.98 18.29 -17.02
CA THR A 61 -29.52 18.83 -15.72
C THR A 61 -29.96 20.26 -15.44
N HIS A 62 -30.73 20.88 -16.35
CA HIS A 62 -31.13 22.30 -16.26
C HIS A 62 -29.94 23.25 -15.97
N GLN A 63 -28.75 22.91 -16.45
CA GLN A 63 -27.50 23.66 -16.22
C GLN A 63 -27.05 23.76 -14.75
N ASN A 64 -27.54 22.86 -13.88
CA ASN A 64 -27.02 22.75 -12.52
C ASN A 64 -25.59 22.16 -12.54
N SER A 65 -24.60 22.96 -12.16
CA SER A 65 -23.18 22.58 -12.22
C SER A 65 -22.83 21.38 -11.34
N MET A 66 -23.48 21.20 -10.18
CA MET A 66 -23.23 20.06 -9.29
C MET A 66 -23.73 18.76 -9.92
N SER A 67 -24.93 18.75 -10.49
CA SER A 67 -25.49 17.58 -11.17
C SER A 67 -24.68 17.20 -12.41
N GLN A 68 -24.19 18.18 -13.17
CA GLN A 68 -23.29 17.96 -14.30
C GLN A 68 -21.96 17.34 -13.83
N TYR A 69 -21.38 17.88 -12.76
CA TYR A 69 -20.13 17.41 -12.20
C TYR A 69 -20.22 15.94 -11.76
N ILE A 70 -21.23 15.59 -10.96
CA ILE A 70 -21.46 14.19 -10.52
C ILE A 70 -21.67 13.27 -11.73
N PHE A 71 -22.43 13.69 -12.73
CA PHE A 71 -22.63 12.91 -13.95
C PHE A 71 -21.28 12.63 -14.65
N TYR A 72 -20.45 13.65 -14.82
CA TYR A 72 -19.14 13.48 -15.46
C TYR A 72 -18.23 12.56 -14.65
N GLU A 73 -18.20 12.67 -13.31
CA GLU A 73 -17.40 11.77 -12.47
C GLU A 73 -17.79 10.30 -12.63
N VAL A 74 -19.09 9.99 -12.61
CA VAL A 74 -19.58 8.61 -12.78
C VAL A 74 -19.19 8.05 -14.15
N TRP A 75 -19.38 8.82 -15.22
CA TRP A 75 -19.05 8.39 -16.57
C TRP A 75 -17.54 8.29 -16.81
N PHE A 76 -16.75 9.23 -16.30
CA PHE A 76 -15.29 9.16 -16.40
C PHE A 76 -14.71 8.03 -15.56
N LEU A 77 -15.28 7.72 -14.40
CA LEU A 77 -14.92 6.52 -13.63
C LEU A 77 -15.17 5.24 -14.45
N GLY A 78 -16.35 5.12 -15.06
CA GLY A 78 -16.69 3.98 -15.92
C GLY A 78 -15.74 3.85 -17.13
N LEU A 79 -15.42 4.96 -17.78
CA LEU A 79 -14.42 4.98 -18.85
C LEU A 79 -13.01 4.63 -18.35
N GLY A 80 -12.65 5.04 -17.14
CA GLY A 80 -11.40 4.67 -16.50
C GLY A 80 -11.26 3.16 -16.31
N ILE A 81 -12.35 2.46 -15.95
CA ILE A 81 -12.38 1.00 -15.82
C ILE A 81 -12.11 0.35 -17.19
N VAL A 82 -12.80 0.81 -18.23
CA VAL A 82 -12.59 0.33 -19.60
C VAL A 82 -11.17 0.61 -20.08
N HIS A 83 -10.66 1.82 -19.82
CA HIS A 83 -9.28 2.20 -20.15
C HIS A 83 -8.27 1.29 -19.47
N CYS A 84 -8.39 1.08 -18.16
CA CYS A 84 -7.54 0.19 -17.39
C CYS A 84 -7.54 -1.22 -18.02
N ASN A 85 -8.71 -1.80 -18.30
CA ASN A 85 -8.78 -3.12 -18.93
C ASN A 85 -8.12 -3.16 -20.32
N LEU A 86 -8.33 -2.15 -21.16
CA LEU A 86 -7.72 -2.06 -22.49
C LEU A 86 -6.20 -1.94 -22.42
N MET A 87 -5.67 -1.21 -21.44
CA MET A 87 -4.22 -1.03 -21.27
C MET A 87 -3.51 -2.36 -21.07
N TYR A 88 -4.10 -3.26 -20.28
CA TYR A 88 -3.54 -4.58 -19.99
C TYR A 88 -3.85 -5.66 -21.04
N THR A 89 -4.91 -5.50 -21.83
CA THR A 89 -5.32 -6.53 -22.83
C THR A 89 -4.90 -6.21 -24.26
N ARG A 90 -4.75 -4.92 -24.63
CA ARG A 90 -4.51 -4.49 -26.01
C ARG A 90 -3.31 -3.55 -26.19
N PHE A 91 -2.78 -3.00 -25.10
CA PHE A 91 -1.63 -2.08 -25.10
C PHE A 91 -0.50 -2.64 -24.21
N TRP A 92 0.38 -1.76 -23.75
CA TRP A 92 1.64 -2.08 -23.04
C TRP A 92 1.51 -2.04 -21.51
N GLY A 93 0.31 -2.18 -20.94
CA GLY A 93 0.10 -2.12 -19.48
C GLY A 93 0.85 -3.22 -18.70
N SER A 94 1.23 -4.30 -19.36
CA SER A 94 2.05 -5.39 -18.80
C SER A 94 3.53 -5.05 -18.63
N ASP A 95 4.05 -4.03 -19.31
CA ASP A 95 5.50 -3.79 -19.42
C ASP A 95 6.10 -2.99 -18.24
N ASP A 96 5.52 -3.17 -17.03
CA ASP A 96 5.92 -2.64 -15.71
C ASP A 96 6.39 -1.17 -15.68
N SER A 97 5.85 -0.32 -16.55
CA SER A 97 6.18 1.11 -16.59
C SER A 97 4.98 1.96 -16.21
N PHE A 98 4.70 2.05 -14.91
CA PHE A 98 3.65 2.94 -14.36
C PHE A 98 3.74 4.37 -14.95
N GLY A 99 4.95 4.88 -15.18
CA GLY A 99 5.16 6.19 -15.77
C GLY A 99 4.61 6.33 -17.20
N SER A 100 4.62 5.27 -18.01
CA SER A 100 4.09 5.33 -19.37
C SER A 100 2.56 5.33 -19.42
N GLU A 101 1.92 4.55 -18.54
CA GLU A 101 0.47 4.57 -18.36
C GLU A 101 0.00 5.92 -17.84
N LEU A 102 0.68 6.46 -16.83
CA LEU A 102 0.37 7.79 -16.30
C LEU A 102 0.54 8.88 -17.37
N ALA A 103 1.63 8.85 -18.14
CA ALA A 103 1.85 9.79 -19.24
C ALA A 103 0.74 9.67 -20.31
N PHE A 104 0.25 8.45 -20.59
CA PHE A 104 -0.84 8.26 -21.54
C PHE A 104 -2.19 8.76 -21.00
N ILE A 105 -2.48 8.57 -19.71
CA ILE A 105 -3.64 9.17 -19.04
C ILE A 105 -3.59 10.70 -19.13
N VAL A 106 -2.43 11.31 -18.85
CA VAL A 106 -2.25 12.76 -18.98
C VAL A 106 -2.47 13.21 -20.42
N ALA A 107 -1.97 12.47 -21.42
CA ALA A 107 -2.27 12.76 -22.81
C ALA A 107 -3.79 12.70 -23.09
N ILE A 108 -4.49 11.69 -22.59
CA ILE A 108 -5.96 11.56 -22.72
C ILE A 108 -6.67 12.75 -22.08
N TRP A 109 -6.24 13.21 -20.90
CA TRP A 109 -6.82 14.40 -20.27
C TRP A 109 -6.58 15.68 -21.07
N LEU A 110 -5.40 15.86 -21.66
CA LEU A 110 -5.11 17.04 -22.46
C LEU A 110 -5.93 17.06 -23.75
N PHE A 111 -5.95 15.95 -24.49
CA PHE A 111 -6.70 15.87 -25.75
C PHE A 111 -8.21 15.75 -25.52
N GLY A 112 -8.66 14.90 -24.60
CA GLY A 112 -10.06 14.81 -24.17
C GLY A 112 -10.57 16.12 -23.56
N GLY A 113 -9.70 16.83 -22.84
CA GLY A 113 -9.92 18.18 -22.34
C GLY A 113 -10.27 19.19 -23.43
N ILE A 114 -9.62 19.11 -24.59
CA ILE A 114 -9.97 19.96 -25.74
C ILE A 114 -11.42 19.72 -26.17
N GLY A 115 -11.82 18.46 -26.34
CA GLY A 115 -13.20 18.11 -26.71
C GLY A 115 -14.22 18.58 -25.67
N PHE A 116 -13.92 18.37 -24.39
CA PHE A 116 -14.74 18.80 -23.27
C PHE A 116 -14.89 20.34 -23.23
N ILE A 117 -13.77 21.09 -23.30
CA ILE A 117 -13.77 22.55 -23.27
C ILE A 117 -14.57 23.13 -24.43
N LEU A 118 -14.42 22.58 -25.64
CA LEU A 118 -15.15 23.07 -26.82
C LEU A 118 -16.67 22.91 -26.66
N ILE A 119 -17.12 21.76 -26.14
CA ILE A 119 -18.53 21.50 -25.89
C ILE A 119 -19.07 22.38 -24.77
N GLN A 120 -18.37 22.49 -23.65
CA GLN A 120 -18.77 23.38 -22.56
C GLN A 120 -18.85 24.84 -23.04
N HIS A 121 -17.88 25.29 -23.83
CA HIS A 121 -17.89 26.64 -24.38
C HIS A 121 -19.10 26.88 -25.31
N LEU A 122 -19.44 25.89 -26.15
CA LEU A 122 -20.56 25.97 -27.09
C LEU A 122 -21.92 26.05 -26.37
N PHE A 123 -22.15 25.18 -25.37
CA PHE A 123 -23.46 25.06 -24.72
C PHE A 123 -23.65 25.97 -23.51
N ALA A 124 -22.59 26.30 -22.76
CA ALA A 124 -22.65 27.22 -21.61
C ALA A 124 -22.54 28.70 -22.01
N LYS A 125 -22.68 29.02 -23.31
CA LYS A 125 -22.66 30.39 -23.86
C LYS A 125 -21.45 31.24 -23.44
N GLY A 126 -20.32 30.59 -23.15
CA GLY A 126 -19.06 31.26 -22.81
C GLY A 126 -18.91 31.75 -21.37
N GLU A 127 -19.74 31.30 -20.43
CA GLU A 127 -19.48 31.53 -19.00
C GLU A 127 -18.21 30.77 -18.55
N PHE A 128 -17.34 31.44 -17.78
CA PHE A 128 -16.02 30.94 -17.39
C PHE A 128 -16.08 29.82 -16.31
N SER A 129 -17.28 29.36 -15.95
CA SER A 129 -17.51 28.40 -14.86
C SER A 129 -17.16 26.95 -15.22
N PHE A 130 -16.65 26.66 -16.42
CA PHE A 130 -16.30 25.29 -16.84
C PHE A 130 -14.89 24.83 -16.45
N TYR A 131 -13.97 25.72 -16.05
CA TYR A 131 -12.62 25.30 -15.64
C TYR A 131 -12.61 24.42 -14.40
N PRO A 132 -13.39 24.71 -13.33
CA PRO A 132 -13.53 23.79 -12.19
C PRO A 132 -14.13 22.44 -12.60
N LEU A 133 -15.04 22.41 -13.58
CA LEU A 133 -15.63 21.16 -14.08
C LEU A 133 -14.59 20.22 -14.71
N LEU A 134 -13.41 20.70 -15.13
CA LEU A 134 -12.35 19.81 -15.64
C LEU A 134 -11.81 18.84 -14.58
N THR A 135 -11.96 19.14 -13.28
CA THR A 135 -11.45 18.25 -12.21
C THR A 135 -12.18 16.91 -12.16
N CYS A 136 -13.39 16.80 -12.72
CA CYS A 136 -14.09 15.51 -12.80
C CYS A 136 -13.30 14.47 -13.64
N MET A 137 -12.38 14.91 -14.50
CA MET A 137 -11.51 14.01 -15.27
C MET A 137 -10.57 13.19 -14.39
N PHE A 138 -10.29 13.61 -13.14
CA PHE A 138 -9.50 12.82 -12.19
C PHE A 138 -10.13 11.44 -11.91
N ALA A 139 -11.45 11.34 -11.96
CA ALA A 139 -12.17 10.07 -11.81
C ALA A 139 -11.74 9.01 -12.85
N PHE A 140 -11.33 9.44 -14.05
CA PHE A 140 -10.82 8.55 -15.10
C PHE A 140 -9.54 7.81 -14.72
N ALA A 141 -8.66 8.43 -13.92
CA ALA A 141 -7.40 7.79 -13.54
C ALA A 141 -7.56 6.81 -12.36
N LEU A 142 -8.62 6.96 -11.56
CA LEU A 142 -8.80 6.22 -10.31
C LEU A 142 -8.70 4.70 -10.50
N PRO A 143 -9.33 4.07 -11.51
CA PRO A 143 -9.25 2.61 -11.70
C PRO A 143 -7.81 2.12 -11.95
N THR A 144 -7.01 2.85 -12.73
CA THR A 144 -5.59 2.52 -12.95
C THR A 144 -4.79 2.62 -11.66
N PHE A 145 -5.01 3.64 -10.83
CA PHE A 145 -4.35 3.76 -9.53
C PHE A 145 -4.72 2.63 -8.58
N VAL A 146 -6.00 2.27 -8.51
CA VAL A 146 -6.48 1.14 -7.69
C VAL A 146 -5.82 -0.16 -8.14
N TYR A 147 -5.81 -0.42 -9.45
CA TYR A 147 -5.21 -1.64 -10.00
C TYR A 147 -3.69 -1.70 -9.74
N LYS A 148 -2.95 -0.62 -9.99
CA LYS A 148 -1.50 -0.58 -9.73
C LYS A 148 -1.18 -0.69 -8.26
N THR A 149 -1.99 -0.11 -7.38
CA THR A 149 -1.82 -0.26 -5.92
C THR A 149 -2.03 -1.72 -5.52
N PHE A 150 -3.05 -2.38 -6.06
CA PHE A 150 -3.31 -3.81 -5.84
C PHE A 150 -2.15 -4.67 -6.35
N GLU A 151 -1.66 -4.40 -7.56
CA GLU A 151 -0.52 -5.11 -8.17
C GLU A 151 0.74 -4.99 -7.29
N LYS A 152 1.06 -3.78 -6.83
CA LYS A 152 2.22 -3.56 -5.94
C LYS A 152 2.01 -4.16 -4.54
N MET A 153 0.79 -4.18 -4.02
CA MET A 153 0.46 -4.87 -2.77
C MET A 153 0.68 -6.38 -2.89
N MET A 154 0.21 -6.99 -3.98
CA MET A 154 0.37 -8.42 -4.25
C MET A 154 1.83 -8.82 -4.51
N ALA A 155 2.66 -7.88 -4.96
CA ALA A 155 4.09 -8.08 -5.16
C ALA A 155 4.91 -8.00 -3.85
N ILE A 156 4.32 -7.58 -2.72
CA ILE A 156 5.02 -7.58 -1.43
C ILE A 156 5.24 -9.04 -1.00
N PRO A 157 6.49 -9.51 -0.84
CA PRO A 157 6.75 -10.86 -0.39
C PRO A 157 6.22 -11.08 1.02
N ALA A 158 5.77 -12.30 1.32
CA ALA A 158 5.37 -12.67 2.67
C ALA A 158 6.52 -12.40 3.66
N LYS A 159 6.20 -11.77 4.78
CA LYS A 159 7.19 -11.42 5.81
C LYS A 159 7.68 -12.69 6.50
N ILE A 160 8.93 -13.08 6.24
CA ILE A 160 9.59 -14.19 6.93
C ILE A 160 10.06 -13.66 8.28
N PHE A 161 9.53 -14.23 9.37
CA PHE A 161 9.94 -13.90 10.73
C PHE A 161 11.05 -14.85 11.18
N LYS A 162 12.08 -14.32 11.82
CA LYS A 162 12.97 -15.15 12.61
C LYS A 162 12.19 -15.68 13.81
N TRP A 163 12.38 -16.95 14.09
CA TRP A 163 11.79 -17.65 15.23
C TRP A 163 12.90 -18.29 16.04
N TRP A 164 12.62 -18.58 17.30
CA TRP A 164 13.54 -19.18 18.25
C TRP A 164 12.95 -20.49 18.77
N GLN A 165 13.76 -21.55 18.84
CA GLN A 165 13.31 -22.83 19.39
C GLN A 165 13.75 -22.96 20.84
N TYR A 166 12.86 -23.48 21.70
CA TYR A 166 13.25 -23.81 23.06
C TYR A 166 14.31 -24.94 23.06
N PRO A 167 15.51 -24.72 23.65
CA PRO A 167 16.57 -25.73 23.67
C PRO A 167 16.31 -26.77 24.76
N ALA A 168 15.37 -27.70 24.52
CA ALA A 168 15.01 -28.71 25.52
C ALA A 168 16.14 -29.70 25.87
N TYR A 169 17.12 -29.86 24.97
CA TYR A 169 18.20 -30.85 25.06
C TYR A 169 19.59 -30.22 25.20
N GLN A 170 19.67 -28.91 25.40
CA GLN A 170 20.93 -28.18 25.60
C GLN A 170 20.77 -27.25 26.80
N GLU A 171 21.66 -27.38 27.77
CA GLU A 171 21.78 -26.38 28.83
C GLU A 171 22.50 -25.17 28.24
N LEU A 172 21.85 -23.99 28.32
CA LEU A 172 22.49 -22.74 27.95
C LEU A 172 23.51 -22.34 29.02
N PRO A 173 24.59 -21.62 28.64
CA PRO A 173 25.58 -21.14 29.59
C PRO A 173 24.94 -20.34 30.72
N GLU A 174 25.51 -20.40 31.92
CA GLU A 174 25.09 -19.53 33.01
C GLU A 174 25.24 -18.05 32.62
N VAL A 175 24.29 -17.23 33.06
CA VAL A 175 24.29 -15.79 32.80
C VAL A 175 25.57 -15.17 33.36
N ASN A 176 26.35 -14.50 32.50
CA ASN A 176 27.54 -13.80 32.95
C ASN A 176 27.16 -12.64 33.89
N GLU A 177 27.81 -12.54 35.05
CA GLU A 177 27.59 -11.46 36.01
C GLU A 177 27.74 -10.06 35.39
N ASP A 178 28.62 -9.92 34.39
CA ASP A 178 28.81 -8.65 33.67
C ASP A 178 27.59 -8.20 32.86
N ASP A 179 26.75 -9.15 32.42
CA ASP A 179 25.52 -8.85 31.69
C ASP A 179 24.43 -8.33 32.63
N MET A 180 24.49 -8.66 33.93
CA MET A 180 23.50 -8.28 34.93
C MET A 180 23.58 -6.81 35.40
N ARG A 181 24.53 -6.01 34.91
CA ARG A 181 24.76 -4.63 35.40
C ARG A 181 23.66 -3.65 34.99
N ASP A 182 23.17 -3.77 33.76
CA ASP A 182 22.24 -2.83 33.15
C ASP A 182 20.86 -3.49 32.97
N LEU A 183 20.00 -3.36 33.98
CA LEU A 183 18.68 -4.01 34.00
C LEU A 183 17.54 -3.06 33.59
N ILE A 184 16.61 -3.56 32.81
CA ILE A 184 15.31 -2.93 32.54
C ILE A 184 14.17 -3.87 32.93
N VAL A 185 12.98 -3.33 33.16
CA VAL A 185 11.77 -4.16 33.38
C VAL A 185 10.93 -4.19 32.12
N ILE A 186 10.68 -5.41 31.62
CA ILE A 186 9.84 -5.65 30.44
C ILE A 186 8.67 -6.55 30.78
N GLY A 187 7.68 -6.60 29.90
CA GLY A 187 6.54 -7.49 29.98
C GLY A 187 6.55 -8.54 28.87
N PHE A 188 6.35 -9.81 29.20
CA PHE A 188 6.02 -10.86 28.23
C PHE A 188 4.52 -11.11 28.23
N GLU A 189 3.92 -11.21 27.05
CA GLU A 189 2.52 -11.55 26.85
C GLU A 189 2.44 -12.83 26.01
N LEU A 190 2.02 -13.93 26.64
CA LEU A 190 2.02 -15.27 26.01
C LEU A 190 0.94 -16.18 26.60
N GLU A 191 0.56 -17.19 25.83
CA GLU A 191 -0.32 -18.28 26.27
C GLU A 191 0.50 -19.37 26.97
N LYS A 192 0.09 -19.79 28.18
CA LYS A 192 0.84 -20.81 28.92
C LYS A 192 0.71 -22.16 28.23
N LYS A 193 -0.51 -22.53 27.81
CA LYS A 193 -0.81 -23.76 27.07
C LYS A 193 -1.29 -23.46 25.66
N VAL A 194 -1.21 -24.45 24.77
CA VAL A 194 -1.73 -24.32 23.39
C VAL A 194 -3.26 -24.18 23.36
N THR A 195 -3.94 -24.71 24.36
CA THR A 195 -5.40 -24.65 24.50
C THR A 195 -5.90 -23.37 25.16
N ASP A 196 -5.01 -22.50 25.64
CA ASP A 196 -5.42 -21.26 26.30
C ASP A 196 -5.90 -20.26 25.26
N HIS A 197 -7.06 -19.65 25.50
CA HIS A 197 -7.61 -18.60 24.63
C HIS A 197 -7.15 -17.19 25.02
N ASP A 198 -6.63 -17.04 26.24
CA ASP A 198 -6.20 -15.77 26.79
C ASP A 198 -4.70 -15.75 27.05
N ARG A 199 -4.08 -14.61 26.75
CA ARG A 199 -2.66 -14.39 27.03
C ARG A 199 -2.44 -13.94 28.46
N THR A 200 -1.43 -14.52 29.09
CA THR A 200 -0.97 -14.10 30.42
C THR A 200 0.13 -13.05 30.29
N TYR A 201 0.07 -12.01 31.10
CA TYR A 201 1.10 -10.98 31.20
C TYR A 201 2.07 -11.29 32.34
N PHE A 202 3.36 -11.37 32.02
CA PHE A 202 4.44 -11.62 32.94
C PHE A 202 5.39 -10.42 32.97
N ARG A 203 5.91 -10.08 34.15
CA ARG A 203 6.87 -8.99 34.32
C ARG A 203 8.24 -9.57 34.65
N ALA A 204 9.26 -9.23 33.87
CA ALA A 204 10.62 -9.74 34.02
C ALA A 204 11.63 -8.58 34.16
N ARG A 205 12.61 -8.76 35.04
CA ARG A 205 13.81 -7.90 35.08
C ARG A 205 14.85 -8.51 34.18
N THR A 206 15.39 -7.71 33.28
CA THR A 206 16.13 -8.20 32.13
C THR A 206 17.40 -7.40 31.91
N PRO A 207 18.56 -8.05 31.77
CA PRO A 207 19.78 -7.40 31.33
C PRO A 207 19.69 -6.97 29.87
N ILE A 208 20.02 -5.70 29.58
CA ILE A 208 19.85 -5.15 28.23
C ILE A 208 20.78 -5.78 27.19
N LYS A 209 21.91 -6.34 27.63
CA LYS A 209 22.97 -6.91 26.77
C LYS A 209 22.75 -8.36 26.39
N MET A 210 21.84 -9.06 27.09
CA MET A 210 21.51 -10.46 26.82
C MET A 210 20.69 -10.59 25.55
N ASP A 211 20.95 -11.66 24.79
CA ASP A 211 20.16 -12.00 23.61
C ASP A 211 18.73 -12.37 24.01
N LEU A 212 17.77 -12.00 23.16
CA LEU A 212 16.35 -12.20 23.46
C LEU A 212 15.98 -13.69 23.61
N GLY A 213 16.61 -14.58 22.84
CA GLY A 213 16.41 -16.03 22.97
C GLY A 213 16.84 -16.55 24.34
N ASP A 214 18.04 -16.21 24.79
CA ASP A 214 18.60 -16.64 26.08
C ASP A 214 17.79 -16.07 27.24
N LEU A 215 17.41 -14.79 27.14
CA LEU A 215 16.52 -14.16 28.10
C LEU A 215 15.21 -14.93 28.25
N PHE A 216 14.61 -15.32 27.12
CA PHE A 216 13.32 -15.99 27.14
C PHE A 216 13.45 -17.42 27.68
N TYR A 217 14.55 -18.12 27.40
CA TYR A 217 14.86 -19.41 28.03
C TYR A 217 14.93 -19.30 29.55
N HIS A 218 15.78 -18.39 30.06
CA HIS A 218 15.91 -18.21 31.50
C HIS A 218 14.58 -17.83 32.12
N PHE A 219 13.83 -16.91 31.51
CA PHE A 219 12.51 -16.51 31.97
C PHE A 219 11.53 -17.70 32.12
N ILE A 220 11.45 -18.58 31.11
CA ILE A 220 10.54 -19.74 31.17
C ILE A 220 10.96 -20.70 32.28
N ASN A 221 12.24 -21.03 32.39
CA ASN A 221 12.74 -21.98 33.40
C ASN A 221 12.51 -21.45 34.81
N ASP A 222 12.92 -20.21 35.05
CA ASP A 222 12.69 -19.49 36.29
C ASP A 222 11.22 -19.45 36.70
N TYR A 223 10.31 -19.34 35.73
CA TYR A 223 8.87 -19.35 35.99
C TYR A 223 8.36 -20.76 36.31
N ASN A 224 8.73 -21.75 35.49
CA ASN A 224 8.29 -23.12 35.63
C ASN A 224 8.77 -23.76 36.93
N ASP A 225 10.00 -23.47 37.36
CA ASP A 225 10.56 -23.93 38.63
C ASP A 225 9.82 -23.32 39.83
N ARG A 226 9.44 -22.05 39.74
CA ARG A 226 8.68 -21.35 40.79
C ARG A 226 7.21 -21.77 40.84
N TYR A 227 6.62 -22.12 39.70
CA TYR A 227 5.20 -22.42 39.55
C TYR A 227 4.95 -23.77 38.85
N PRO A 228 5.40 -24.90 39.45
CA PRO A 228 5.36 -26.22 38.81
C PRO A 228 3.94 -26.73 38.55
N ASN A 229 2.93 -26.21 39.26
CA ASN A 229 1.52 -26.59 39.08
C ASN A 229 0.87 -25.90 37.87
N THR A 230 1.45 -24.82 37.36
CA THR A 230 0.92 -24.06 36.21
C THR A 230 2.04 -23.66 35.25
N PRO A 231 2.79 -24.63 34.68
CA PRO A 231 3.93 -24.34 33.83
C PRO A 231 3.51 -23.74 32.49
N ILE A 232 4.46 -23.09 31.83
CA ILE A 232 4.42 -22.75 30.42
C ILE A 232 4.87 -23.97 29.63
N ASP A 233 4.04 -24.40 28.67
CA ASP A 233 4.37 -25.54 27.81
C ASP A 233 5.48 -25.16 26.81
N VAL A 234 6.58 -25.90 26.88
CA VAL A 234 7.79 -25.72 26.05
C VAL A 234 7.96 -26.80 24.99
N VAL A 235 7.32 -27.97 25.18
CA VAL A 235 7.35 -29.10 24.25
C VAL A 235 5.92 -29.52 23.90
N ASP A 236 5.75 -30.07 22.70
CA ASP A 236 4.49 -30.62 22.25
C ASP A 236 4.21 -32.03 22.81
N ALA A 237 3.04 -32.58 22.44
CA ALA A 237 2.64 -33.93 22.85
C ALA A 237 3.58 -35.04 22.34
N ASN A 238 4.40 -34.77 21.31
CA ASN A 238 5.37 -35.69 20.75
C ASN A 238 6.79 -35.46 21.33
N GLY A 239 6.97 -34.54 22.27
CA GLY A 239 8.25 -34.18 22.85
C GLY A 239 9.11 -33.25 21.98
N GLN A 240 8.55 -32.65 20.93
CA GLN A 240 9.25 -31.67 20.11
C GLN A 240 9.17 -30.27 20.73
N PRO A 241 10.29 -29.54 20.87
CA PRO A 241 10.26 -28.20 21.44
C PRO A 241 9.55 -27.20 20.53
N TYR A 242 8.70 -26.37 21.11
CA TYR A 242 8.00 -25.32 20.39
C TYR A 242 8.95 -24.22 19.89
N GLY A 243 8.59 -23.64 18.75
CA GLY A 243 9.18 -22.39 18.29
C GLY A 243 8.41 -21.18 18.83
N TRP A 244 9.08 -20.03 18.88
CA TRP A 244 8.51 -18.78 19.33
C TRP A 244 8.89 -17.64 18.40
N VAL A 245 7.92 -16.78 18.09
CA VAL A 245 8.13 -15.53 17.37
C VAL A 245 7.80 -14.37 18.30
N PHE A 246 8.71 -13.41 18.35
CA PHE A 246 8.62 -12.28 19.26
C PHE A 246 8.24 -11.00 18.52
N HIS A 247 7.26 -10.27 19.04
CA HIS A 247 6.88 -8.97 18.51
C HIS A 247 6.87 -7.93 19.61
N LEU A 248 7.48 -6.77 19.36
CA LEU A 248 7.32 -5.61 20.20
C LEU A 248 5.91 -5.05 20.02
N LYS A 249 5.15 -5.00 21.11
CA LYS A 249 3.81 -4.42 21.13
C LYS A 249 3.93 -2.92 20.92
N SER A 250 3.51 -2.45 19.75
CA SER A 250 3.51 -1.04 19.44
C SER A 250 2.39 -0.31 20.17
N LYS A 251 2.67 0.93 20.60
CA LYS A 251 1.65 1.86 21.11
C LYS A 251 0.76 2.39 19.98
N TRP A 252 1.20 2.29 18.72
CA TRP A 252 0.44 2.63 17.52
C TRP A 252 0.11 1.38 16.68
N ALA A 253 -1.15 1.26 16.24
CA ALA A 253 -1.70 0.07 15.61
C ALA A 253 -1.01 -0.41 14.31
N PHE A 254 -0.11 0.38 13.72
CA PHE A 254 0.46 0.12 12.38
C PHE A 254 1.92 -0.33 12.36
N THR A 255 2.55 -0.62 13.51
CA THR A 255 3.99 -0.92 13.56
C THR A 255 4.32 -2.09 14.47
N ALA A 256 3.80 -3.29 14.19
CA ALA A 256 4.29 -4.49 14.86
C ALA A 256 5.73 -4.78 14.39
N LYS A 257 6.72 -4.47 15.23
CA LYS A 257 8.13 -4.78 14.99
C LYS A 257 8.41 -6.20 15.49
N THR A 258 8.75 -7.10 14.58
CA THR A 258 9.26 -8.42 14.95
C THR A 258 10.67 -8.27 15.48
N LEU A 259 10.96 -8.97 16.57
CA LEU A 259 12.26 -8.98 17.23
C LEU A 259 13.11 -10.12 16.68
N ASP A 260 14.42 -9.93 16.72
CA ASP A 260 15.42 -10.92 16.34
C ASP A 260 15.90 -11.63 17.62
N PRO A 261 15.64 -12.94 17.78
CA PRO A 261 16.02 -13.66 19.00
C PRO A 261 17.54 -13.74 19.21
N ASP A 262 18.32 -13.68 18.12
CA ASP A 262 19.79 -13.75 18.13
C ASP A 262 20.45 -12.39 18.40
N LYS A 263 19.67 -11.41 18.89
CA LYS A 263 20.16 -10.06 19.16
C LYS A 263 19.88 -9.63 20.59
N PRO A 264 20.77 -8.78 21.15
CA PRO A 264 20.57 -8.22 22.47
C PRO A 264 19.27 -7.44 22.59
N VAL A 265 18.76 -7.36 23.82
CA VAL A 265 17.54 -6.62 24.14
C VAL A 265 17.58 -5.17 23.63
N PHE A 266 18.71 -4.48 23.82
CA PHE A 266 18.86 -3.09 23.36
C PHE A 266 18.85 -2.97 21.82
N MET A 267 19.43 -3.93 21.09
CA MET A 267 19.44 -3.92 19.61
C MET A 267 18.05 -4.18 19.02
N ASN A 268 17.24 -4.93 19.75
CA ASN A 268 15.83 -5.12 19.43
C ASN A 268 14.98 -3.87 19.65
N GLY A 269 15.53 -2.82 20.29
CA GLY A 269 14.85 -1.56 20.58
C GLY A 269 13.87 -1.66 21.74
N MET A 270 14.04 -2.67 22.60
CA MET A 270 13.29 -2.80 23.84
C MET A 270 13.82 -1.77 24.86
N GLN A 271 12.88 -1.15 25.56
CA GLN A 271 13.11 -0.14 26.61
C GLN A 271 12.30 -0.50 27.86
N GLU A 272 12.53 0.24 28.95
CA GLU A 272 11.74 0.12 30.18
C GLU A 272 10.23 0.13 29.89
N ASN A 273 9.50 -0.80 30.50
CA ASN A 273 8.07 -1.08 30.31
C ASN A 273 7.65 -1.48 28.87
N SER A 274 8.58 -1.93 28.03
CA SER A 274 8.24 -2.56 26.75
C SER A 274 7.45 -3.83 26.97
N VAL A 275 6.47 -4.10 26.09
CA VAL A 275 5.70 -5.35 26.11
C VAL A 275 6.02 -6.15 24.86
N ILE A 276 6.39 -7.41 25.05
CA ILE A 276 6.75 -8.35 24.01
C ILE A 276 5.62 -9.37 23.93
N ILE A 277 5.03 -9.49 22.75
CA ILE A 277 4.09 -10.54 22.41
C ILE A 277 4.91 -11.75 21.96
N CYS A 278 4.79 -12.87 22.69
CA CYS A 278 5.44 -14.13 22.32
C CYS A 278 4.39 -15.06 21.74
N ASN A 279 4.48 -15.32 20.44
CA ASN A 279 3.58 -16.24 19.74
C ASN A 279 4.27 -17.59 19.59
N ARG A 280 3.62 -18.66 20.07
CA ARG A 280 4.07 -20.02 19.86
C ARG A 280 3.83 -20.44 18.41
N ILE A 281 4.79 -21.13 17.80
CA ILE A 281 4.67 -21.75 16.49
C ILE A 281 4.93 -23.26 16.59
N ILE A 282 4.17 -24.03 15.82
CA ILE A 282 4.39 -25.47 15.66
C ILE A 282 5.28 -25.64 14.44
N ILE A 283 6.44 -26.26 14.64
CA ILE A 283 7.38 -26.58 13.58
C ILE A 283 6.99 -27.96 13.08
N ASN A 284 6.33 -28.03 11.92
CA ASN A 284 6.02 -29.28 11.23
C ASN A 284 7.22 -29.79 10.43
#